data_AF-A0A6S6SD15-F1
#
_entry.id   AF-A0A6S6SD15-F1
#
_cell.length_a   1.000
_cell.length_b   1.000
_cell.length_c   1.000
_cell.angle_alpha   90.00
_cell.angle_beta   90.00
_cell.angle_gamma   90.00
#
_symmetry.space_group_name_H-M   'P 1'
#
loop_
_entity.id
_entity.type
_entity.pdbx_description
1 polymer ?
#
loop_
_entity_poly.entity_id
_entity_poly.type
_entity_poly.pdbx_seq_one_letter_code
_entity_poly.pdbx_strand_id
1 'polypeptide(L)'
;MNKKITFVVLFFLSFLNVQADNFTSLLYTSTYTSINQKDCVTLDSDNMGSIQECESFVDIGVKVIEGDIRQSIVLTRHGEEYDLAFWSTVGSAFSSLGLKIEWRHELQQPKNVIGMIVRFEANDDYENIGKSSSYLLVSKITNEEMCVVAKVAPQERQNEMARKILDSKDELPCLRSIKKSEK
;
A
#
# COMPACT_ATOMS: atom_id res chain seq x y z
N MET A 1 48.36 17.02 -66.00
CA MET A 1 48.16 17.34 -64.56
C MET A 1 46.71 17.79 -64.40
N ASN A 2 45.81 16.94 -63.89
CA ASN A 2 44.48 17.34 -63.39
C ASN A 2 43.89 16.21 -62.53
N LYS A 3 43.58 16.54 -61.28
CA LYS A 3 43.23 15.65 -60.17
C LYS A 3 41.81 15.09 -60.34
N LYS A 4 41.64 13.78 -60.21
CA LYS A 4 40.33 13.16 -59.99
C LYS A 4 39.95 13.35 -58.52
N ILE A 5 38.86 14.06 -58.26
CA ILE A 5 38.27 14.24 -56.95
C ILE A 5 37.32 13.06 -56.72
N THR A 6 37.69 12.16 -55.81
CA THR A 6 36.84 11.05 -55.38
C THR A 6 35.94 11.54 -54.24
N PHE A 7 34.63 11.58 -54.50
CA PHE A 7 33.61 11.93 -53.51
C PHE A 7 33.31 10.69 -52.65
N VAL A 8 33.73 10.70 -51.39
CA VAL A 8 33.40 9.63 -50.43
C VAL A 8 32.09 10.01 -49.74
N VAL A 9 31.01 9.30 -50.08
CA VAL A 9 29.71 9.43 -49.41
C VAL A 9 29.74 8.58 -48.14
N LEU A 10 29.90 9.22 -46.98
CA LEU A 10 29.73 8.57 -45.67
C LEU A 10 28.24 8.44 -45.36
N PHE A 11 27.69 7.24 -45.47
CA PHE A 11 26.38 6.89 -44.94
C PHE A 11 26.48 6.72 -43.42
N PHE A 12 26.09 7.75 -42.65
CA PHE A 12 25.89 7.63 -41.21
C PHE A 12 24.57 6.87 -40.96
N LEU A 13 24.67 5.57 -40.66
CA LEU A 13 23.57 4.80 -40.09
C LEU A 13 23.37 5.22 -38.63
N SER A 14 22.43 6.14 -38.40
CA SER A 14 21.93 6.45 -37.07
C SER A 14 21.07 5.29 -36.57
N PHE A 15 21.66 4.43 -35.73
CA PHE A 15 20.93 3.43 -34.95
C PHE A 15 20.06 4.14 -33.91
N LEU A 16 18.75 4.21 -34.17
CA LEU A 16 17.75 4.56 -33.17
C LEU A 16 17.68 3.40 -32.16
N ASN A 17 18.29 3.59 -30.99
CA ASN A 17 18.07 2.70 -29.85
C ASN A 17 16.63 2.93 -29.35
N VAL A 18 15.71 2.07 -29.79
CA VAL A 18 14.38 1.97 -29.19
C VAL A 18 14.58 1.38 -27.79
N GLN A 19 14.48 2.24 -26.78
CA GLN A 19 14.39 1.81 -25.39
C GLN A 19 13.08 1.03 -25.26
N ALA A 20 13.17 -0.26 -24.94
CA ALA A 20 12.01 -1.04 -24.56
C ALA A 20 11.61 -0.61 -23.16
N ASP A 21 10.59 0.25 -23.06
CA ASP A 21 9.94 0.53 -21.79
C ASP A 21 9.32 -0.77 -21.27
N ASN A 22 9.84 -1.25 -20.14
CA ASN A 22 9.33 -2.45 -19.48
C ASN A 22 7.89 -2.17 -18.99
N PHE A 23 6.90 -2.62 -19.77
CA PHE A 23 5.49 -2.66 -19.36
C PHE A 23 5.25 -3.76 -18.32
N THR A 24 5.73 -3.57 -17.09
CA THR A 24 5.50 -4.52 -15.98
C THR A 24 4.20 -4.25 -15.21
N SER A 25 3.30 -3.39 -15.71
CA SER A 25 2.07 -3.01 -15.01
C SER A 25 0.81 -3.83 -15.38
N LEU A 26 0.95 -4.86 -16.22
CA LEU A 26 -0.17 -5.66 -16.72
C LEU A 26 -0.48 -6.92 -15.87
N LEU A 27 0.33 -7.24 -14.86
CA LEU A 27 0.16 -8.46 -14.07
C LEU A 27 -0.78 -8.32 -12.87
N TYR A 28 -0.95 -7.09 -12.37
CA TYR A 28 -1.72 -6.82 -11.16
C TYR A 28 -2.78 -5.76 -11.42
N THR A 29 -3.92 -5.91 -10.74
CA THR A 29 -5.03 -4.95 -10.78
C THR A 29 -5.49 -4.62 -9.37
N SER A 30 -6.32 -3.58 -9.24
CA SER A 30 -6.82 -3.08 -7.96
C SER A 30 -8.33 -3.19 -7.86
N THR A 31 -8.81 -3.65 -6.70
CA THR A 31 -10.22 -3.60 -6.29
C THR A 31 -10.32 -2.77 -5.01
N TYR A 32 -11.47 -2.13 -4.75
CA TYR A 32 -11.64 -1.25 -3.59
C TYR A 32 -12.83 -1.68 -2.76
N THR A 33 -12.65 -1.75 -1.44
CA THR A 33 -13.74 -1.92 -0.48
C THR A 33 -13.87 -0.68 0.40
N SER A 34 -15.07 -0.45 0.93
CA SER A 34 -15.30 0.67 1.85
C SER A 34 -14.87 0.31 3.27
N ILE A 35 -14.23 1.27 3.94
CA ILE A 35 -14.01 1.29 5.39
C ILE A 35 -14.58 2.57 6.01
N ASN A 36 -15.51 3.23 5.31
CA ASN A 36 -16.25 4.33 5.88
C ASN A 36 -17.11 3.80 7.03
N GLN A 37 -17.05 4.45 8.19
CA GLN A 37 -17.78 4.05 9.40
C GLN A 37 -19.27 3.75 9.15
N LYS A 38 -19.93 4.49 8.25
CA LYS A 38 -21.35 4.28 7.94
C LYS A 38 -21.63 2.96 7.18
N ASP A 39 -20.61 2.41 6.54
CA ASP A 39 -20.68 1.17 5.76
C ASP A 39 -20.19 -0.05 6.58
N CYS A 40 -19.75 0.18 7.83
CA CYS A 40 -19.24 -0.85 8.74
C CYS A 40 -20.27 -1.17 9.85
N VAL A 41 -20.16 -2.38 10.41
CA VAL A 41 -20.93 -2.83 11.57
C VAL A 41 -20.10 -2.61 12.83
N THR A 42 -20.60 -1.82 13.77
CA THR A 42 -19.96 -1.66 15.09
C THR A 42 -20.10 -2.95 15.89
N LEU A 43 -18.97 -3.58 16.23
CA LEU A 43 -18.91 -4.78 17.08
C LEU A 43 -18.79 -4.41 18.56
N ASP A 44 -18.00 -3.37 18.85
CA ASP A 44 -17.78 -2.85 20.20
C ASP A 44 -17.51 -1.34 20.14
N SER A 45 -17.92 -0.61 21.18
CA SER A 45 -17.65 0.82 21.30
C SER A 45 -17.88 1.31 22.72
N ASP A 46 -16.97 2.16 23.18
CA ASP A 46 -17.07 2.89 24.44
C ASP A 46 -16.52 4.32 24.30
N ASN A 47 -16.25 4.98 25.43
CA ASN A 47 -15.69 6.34 25.43
C ASN A 47 -14.19 6.40 25.04
N MET A 48 -13.52 5.25 24.94
CA MET A 48 -12.09 5.13 24.67
C MET A 48 -11.80 4.67 23.24
N GLY A 49 -12.76 4.04 22.56
CA GLY A 49 -12.57 3.54 21.21
C GLY A 49 -13.75 2.79 20.60
N SER A 50 -13.49 2.16 19.46
CA SER A 50 -14.45 1.28 18.79
C SER A 50 -13.77 0.18 18.00
N ILE A 51 -14.49 -0.91 17.78
CA ILE A 51 -14.15 -1.99 16.85
C ILE A 51 -15.30 -2.08 15.85
N GLN A 52 -14.97 -1.94 14.57
CA GLN A 52 -15.93 -1.95 13.48
C GLN A 52 -15.53 -3.01 12.45
N GLU A 53 -16.46 -3.89 12.09
CA GLU A 53 -16.30 -4.84 11.01
C GLU A 53 -16.74 -4.20 9.69
N CYS A 54 -15.84 -4.15 8.72
CA CYS A 54 -16.05 -3.48 7.44
C CYS A 54 -16.08 -4.48 6.28
N GLU A 55 -16.32 -3.98 5.06
CA GLU A 55 -16.42 -4.82 3.87
C GLU A 55 -15.15 -5.65 3.63
N SER A 56 -15.30 -6.97 3.76
CA SER A 56 -14.28 -7.97 3.45
C SER A 56 -13.95 -8.02 1.95
N PHE A 57 -12.74 -8.47 1.62
CA PHE A 57 -12.36 -8.78 0.24
C PHE A 57 -11.94 -10.23 0.14
N VAL A 58 -12.57 -10.98 -0.77
CA VAL A 58 -12.40 -12.43 -0.92
C VAL A 58 -12.56 -13.19 0.41
N ASP A 59 -11.50 -13.83 0.91
CA ASP A 59 -11.44 -14.56 2.18
C ASP A 59 -10.81 -13.75 3.33
N ILE A 60 -10.60 -12.44 3.12
CA ILE A 60 -9.95 -11.52 4.06
C ILE A 60 -11.01 -10.63 4.71
N GLY A 61 -11.25 -10.85 6.00
CA GLY A 61 -12.05 -9.95 6.82
C GLY A 61 -11.29 -8.70 7.24
N VAL A 62 -12.02 -7.61 7.46
CA VAL A 62 -11.46 -6.31 7.84
C VAL A 62 -12.14 -5.81 9.10
N LYS A 63 -11.35 -5.54 10.13
CA LYS A 63 -11.80 -4.74 11.28
C LYS A 63 -11.01 -3.45 11.34
N VAL A 64 -11.71 -2.32 11.43
CA VAL A 64 -11.13 -1.05 11.82
C VAL A 64 -11.23 -0.93 13.32
N ILE A 65 -10.09 -0.69 13.97
CA ILE A 65 -10.02 -0.48 15.41
C ILE A 65 -9.60 0.95 15.68
N GLU A 66 -10.27 1.58 16.63
CA GLU A 66 -9.95 2.92 17.11
C GLU A 66 -9.69 2.86 18.61
N GLY A 67 -8.64 3.52 19.06
CA GLY A 67 -8.38 3.76 20.48
C GLY A 67 -7.57 5.02 20.67
N ASP A 68 -8.01 5.89 21.59
CA ASP A 68 -7.35 7.17 21.85
C ASP A 68 -7.05 7.94 20.54
N ILE A 69 -8.13 8.12 19.75
CA ILE A 69 -8.17 8.83 18.46
C ILE A 69 -7.10 8.38 17.45
N ARG A 70 -6.76 7.10 17.50
CA ARG A 70 -5.83 6.43 16.58
C ARG A 70 -6.50 5.22 15.98
N GLN A 71 -6.54 5.19 14.65
CA GLN A 71 -7.12 4.08 13.90
C GLN A 71 -6.05 3.10 13.38
N SER A 72 -6.37 1.81 13.44
CA SER A 72 -5.59 0.71 12.86
C SER A 72 -6.53 -0.30 12.17
N ILE A 73 -5.94 -1.27 11.46
CA ILE A 73 -6.67 -2.37 10.82
C ILE A 73 -6.18 -3.70 11.38
N VAL A 74 -7.13 -4.58 11.69
CA VAL A 74 -6.91 -6.01 11.89
C VAL A 74 -7.47 -6.74 10.69
N LEU A 75 -6.64 -7.54 10.03
CA LEU A 75 -7.07 -8.44 8.97
C LEU A 75 -7.37 -9.81 9.56
N THR A 76 -8.38 -10.49 9.03
CA THR A 76 -8.68 -11.87 9.42
C THR A 76 -8.71 -12.79 8.22
N ARG A 77 -8.14 -13.99 8.34
CA ARG A 77 -8.20 -15.02 7.29
C ARG A 77 -8.16 -16.39 7.94
N HIS A 78 -9.08 -17.27 7.56
CA HIS A 78 -9.18 -18.64 8.10
C HIS A 78 -9.28 -18.72 9.64
N GLY A 79 -9.86 -17.70 10.28
CA GLY A 79 -10.01 -17.64 11.74
C GLY A 79 -8.79 -17.08 12.49
N GLU A 80 -7.70 -16.78 11.78
CA GLU A 80 -6.52 -16.11 12.33
C GLU A 80 -6.66 -14.59 12.19
N GLU A 81 -6.17 -13.85 13.19
CA GLU A 81 -6.15 -12.38 13.19
C GLU A 81 -4.71 -11.85 13.00
N TYR A 82 -4.59 -10.83 12.17
CA TYR A 82 -3.34 -10.14 11.84
C TYR A 82 -3.49 -8.65 12.15
N ASP A 83 -3.09 -8.25 13.35
CA ASP A 83 -3.06 -6.84 13.74
C ASP A 83 -1.90 -6.11 13.06
N LEU A 84 -2.23 -5.19 12.15
CA LEU A 84 -1.23 -4.36 11.47
C LEU A 84 -0.64 -3.28 12.38
N ALA A 85 -1.31 -3.00 13.50
CA ALA A 85 -0.88 -2.20 14.63
C ALA A 85 -0.23 -0.87 14.24
N PHE A 86 -0.92 -0.08 13.42
CA PHE A 86 -0.40 1.14 12.82
C PHE A 86 0.25 2.08 13.85
N TRP A 87 -0.37 2.26 15.02
CA TRP A 87 0.17 3.10 16.10
C TRP A 87 1.54 2.66 16.65
N SER A 88 1.94 1.40 16.45
CA SER A 88 3.24 0.87 16.86
C SER A 88 4.19 0.61 15.68
N THR A 89 3.65 0.42 14.48
CA THR A 89 4.41 0.07 13.29
C THR A 89 4.79 1.28 12.45
N VAL A 90 3.95 2.32 12.39
CA VAL A 90 4.12 3.47 11.46
C VAL A 90 4.23 4.83 12.15
N GLY A 91 3.84 4.93 13.41
CA GLY A 91 3.98 6.12 14.24
C GLY A 91 2.92 6.21 15.32
N SER A 92 3.24 6.90 16.42
CA SER A 92 2.37 7.02 17.60
C SER A 92 1.44 8.25 17.59
N ALA A 93 1.52 9.07 16.56
CA ALA A 93 0.70 10.27 16.38
C ALA A 93 -0.80 9.95 16.33
N PHE A 94 -1.64 10.92 16.66
CA PHE A 94 -3.08 10.83 16.38
C PHE A 94 -3.30 10.65 14.89
N SER A 95 -4.20 9.73 14.55
CA SER A 95 -4.32 9.29 13.17
C SER A 95 -5.68 8.72 12.83
N SER A 96 -6.11 8.95 11.60
CA SER A 96 -7.31 8.39 11.02
C SER A 96 -7.03 7.71 9.69
N LEU A 97 -7.94 6.84 9.28
CA LEU A 97 -7.88 6.17 7.98
C LEU A 97 -8.72 6.96 6.96
N GLY A 98 -8.31 6.83 5.70
CA GLY A 98 -9.18 7.19 4.58
C GLY A 98 -10.39 6.25 4.49
N LEU A 99 -11.25 6.51 3.52
CA LEU A 99 -12.55 5.84 3.43
C LEU A 99 -12.52 4.46 2.75
N LYS A 100 -11.38 4.05 2.20
CA LYS A 100 -11.26 2.86 1.34
C LYS A 100 -9.97 2.11 1.58
N ILE A 101 -10.04 0.81 1.38
CA ILE A 101 -8.88 -0.05 1.14
C ILE A 101 -8.77 -0.28 -0.36
N GLU A 102 -7.56 -0.14 -0.90
CA GLU A 102 -7.21 -0.63 -2.22
C GLU A 102 -6.55 -2.01 -2.08
N TRP A 103 -7.16 -3.04 -2.63
CA TRP A 103 -6.64 -4.40 -2.69
C TRP A 103 -5.88 -4.61 -3.98
N ARG A 104 -4.62 -5.03 -3.87
CA ARG A 104 -3.80 -5.39 -5.03
C ARG A 104 -3.79 -6.91 -5.20
N HIS A 105 -4.14 -7.38 -6.39
CA HIS A 105 -4.21 -8.81 -6.69
C HIS A 105 -3.80 -9.09 -8.14
N GLU A 106 -3.48 -10.34 -8.43
CA GLU A 106 -3.16 -10.78 -9.80
C GLU A 106 -4.34 -10.53 -10.75
N LEU A 107 -4.01 -10.12 -11.98
CA LEU A 107 -5.00 -9.84 -13.01
C LEU A 107 -5.90 -11.07 -13.23
N GLN A 108 -7.21 -10.85 -13.24
CA GLN A 108 -8.25 -11.90 -13.38
C GLN A 108 -8.29 -12.95 -12.25
N GLN A 109 -7.45 -12.82 -11.22
CA GLN A 109 -7.40 -13.74 -10.08
C GLN A 109 -7.60 -12.96 -8.76
N PRO A 110 -8.84 -12.51 -8.46
CA PRO A 110 -9.11 -11.70 -7.26
C PRO A 110 -8.78 -12.41 -5.94
N LYS A 111 -8.72 -13.75 -5.95
CA LYS A 111 -8.32 -14.55 -4.78
C LYS A 111 -6.81 -14.48 -4.50
N ASN A 112 -5.99 -14.16 -5.50
CA ASN A 112 -4.54 -14.04 -5.35
C ASN A 112 -4.18 -12.59 -4.95
N VAL A 113 -4.64 -12.21 -3.76
CA VAL A 113 -4.35 -10.90 -3.16
C VAL A 113 -2.89 -10.89 -2.70
N ILE A 114 -2.13 -9.90 -3.16
CA ILE A 114 -0.72 -9.73 -2.81
C ILE A 114 -0.51 -8.65 -1.75
N GLY A 115 -1.50 -7.78 -1.55
CA GLY A 115 -1.43 -6.76 -0.53
C GLY A 115 -2.59 -5.79 -0.55
N MET A 116 -2.52 -4.84 0.36
CA MET A 116 -3.47 -3.74 0.44
C MET A 116 -2.76 -2.40 0.64
N ILE A 117 -3.43 -1.33 0.23
CA ILE A 117 -3.01 0.04 0.39
C ILE A 117 -4.15 0.82 1.05
N VAL A 118 -3.85 1.52 2.13
CA VAL A 118 -4.82 2.38 2.83
C VAL A 118 -4.24 3.77 3.04
N ARG A 119 -5.09 4.80 2.91
CA ARG A 119 -4.72 6.17 3.24
C ARG A 119 -4.72 6.34 4.76
N PHE A 120 -3.67 6.96 5.27
CA PHE A 120 -3.44 7.17 6.70
C PHE A 120 -3.09 8.63 6.93
N GLU A 121 -4.00 9.34 7.58
CA GLU A 121 -3.83 10.72 7.96
C GLU A 121 -3.21 10.76 9.36
N ALA A 122 -2.04 11.37 9.50
CA ALA A 122 -1.36 11.47 10.79
C ALA A 122 -1.00 12.91 11.11
N ASN A 123 -1.20 13.32 12.36
CA ASN A 123 -0.73 14.62 12.84
C ASN A 123 0.73 14.49 13.32
N ASP A 124 1.69 14.66 12.41
CA ASP A 124 3.11 14.57 12.74
C ASP A 124 3.67 15.84 13.43
N ASP A 125 2.87 16.91 13.50
CA ASP A 125 3.27 18.19 14.07
C ASP A 125 2.49 18.48 15.37
N TYR A 126 3.11 18.13 16.50
CA TYR A 126 2.53 18.33 17.82
C TYR A 126 2.33 19.81 18.19
N GLU A 127 3.01 20.74 17.51
CA GLU A 127 2.85 22.18 17.74
C GLU A 127 1.72 22.77 16.89
N ASN A 128 1.37 22.15 15.76
CA ASN A 128 0.28 22.57 14.88
C ASN A 128 -0.85 21.54 14.85
N ILE A 129 -1.62 21.50 15.94
CA ILE A 129 -2.86 20.72 16.07
C ILE A 129 -3.83 21.15 14.95
N GLY A 130 -3.89 20.37 13.86
CA GLY A 130 -4.74 20.64 12.70
C GLY A 130 -4.08 20.42 11.34
N LYS A 131 -2.77 20.19 11.28
CA LYS A 131 -2.09 19.77 10.04
C LYS A 131 -1.85 18.26 10.05
N SER A 132 -2.60 17.53 9.23
CA SER A 132 -2.31 16.11 8.98
C SER A 132 -1.50 15.92 7.69
N SER A 133 -0.58 14.97 7.73
CA SER A 133 0.09 14.43 6.55
C SER A 133 -0.66 13.20 6.05
N SER A 134 -0.91 13.15 4.75
CA SER A 134 -1.64 12.05 4.11
C SER A 134 -0.68 11.00 3.54
N TYR A 135 -0.48 9.92 4.28
CA TYR A 135 0.35 8.78 3.88
C TYR A 135 -0.45 7.70 3.15
N LEU A 136 0.25 6.84 2.42
CA LEU A 136 -0.26 5.52 2.07
C LEU A 136 0.51 4.45 2.83
N LEU A 137 -0.21 3.61 3.58
CA LEU A 137 0.37 2.43 4.20
C LEU A 137 0.20 1.26 3.25
N VAL A 138 1.29 0.57 2.98
CA VAL A 138 1.35 -0.60 2.12
C VAL A 138 1.54 -1.82 3.00
N SER A 139 0.64 -2.79 2.88
CA SER A 139 0.73 -4.05 3.61
C SER A 139 0.80 -5.22 2.65
N LYS A 140 1.74 -6.14 2.86
CA LYS A 140 1.78 -7.40 2.10
C LYS A 140 0.77 -8.38 2.70
N ILE A 141 0.26 -9.24 1.85
CA ILE A 141 -0.65 -10.31 2.24
C ILE A 141 -0.14 -11.61 1.61
N THR A 142 0.22 -12.56 2.46
CA THR A 142 0.65 -13.90 2.06
C THR A 142 -0.15 -14.95 2.84
N ASN A 143 0.15 -16.23 2.61
CA ASN A 143 -0.42 -17.30 3.46
C ASN A 143 0.23 -17.38 4.84
N GLU A 144 1.42 -16.80 5.01
CA GLU A 144 2.24 -16.93 6.21
C GLU A 144 2.16 -15.70 7.11
N GLU A 145 2.07 -14.52 6.51
CA GLU A 145 2.10 -13.24 7.20
C GLU A 145 1.31 -12.15 6.46
N MET A 146 0.70 -11.25 7.24
CA MET A 146 0.12 -9.99 6.78
C MET A 146 0.65 -8.86 7.66
N CYS A 147 1.30 -7.87 7.07
CA CYS A 147 1.97 -6.82 7.83
C CYS A 147 2.24 -5.59 6.95
N VAL A 148 2.47 -4.45 7.61
CA VAL A 148 2.91 -3.23 6.92
C VAL A 148 4.36 -3.40 6.45
N VAL A 149 4.62 -3.05 5.20
CA VAL A 149 5.95 -3.11 4.56
C VAL A 149 6.46 -1.74 4.14
N ALA A 150 5.58 -0.76 3.98
CA ALA A 150 5.99 0.62 3.67
C ALA A 150 4.99 1.67 4.16
N LYS A 151 5.51 2.87 4.45
CA LYS A 151 4.77 4.12 4.65
C LYS A 151 5.23 5.11 3.56
N VAL A 152 4.36 5.42 2.61
CA VAL A 152 4.68 6.30 1.48
C VAL A 152 4.27 7.74 1.82
N ALA A 153 5.25 8.64 1.87
CA ALA A 153 5.05 10.07 2.16
C ALA A 153 4.13 10.76 1.13
N PRO A 154 3.49 11.89 1.48
CA PRO A 154 2.75 12.71 0.53
C PRO A 154 3.68 13.22 -0.57
N GLN A 155 3.36 12.93 -1.83
CA GLN A 155 4.13 13.35 -3.01
C GLN A 155 3.33 13.13 -4.29
N GLU A 156 3.81 13.66 -5.41
CA GLU A 156 3.24 13.35 -6.72
C GLU A 156 3.30 11.84 -7.00
N ARG A 157 2.26 11.29 -7.65
CA ARG A 157 2.18 9.86 -8.01
C ARG A 157 2.25 8.89 -6.83
N GLN A 158 1.86 9.33 -5.62
CA GLN A 158 1.85 8.53 -4.38
C GLN A 158 1.24 7.13 -4.55
N ASN A 159 0.05 7.04 -5.17
CA ASN A 159 -0.66 5.77 -5.39
C ASN A 159 0.14 4.81 -6.28
N GLU A 160 0.77 5.33 -7.34
CA GLU A 160 1.57 4.51 -8.27
C GLU A 160 2.81 3.95 -7.58
N MET A 161 3.45 4.74 -6.72
CA MET A 161 4.58 4.27 -5.91
C MET A 161 4.15 3.19 -4.92
N ALA A 162 3.03 3.37 -4.23
CA ALA A 162 2.50 2.37 -3.30
C ALA A 162 2.18 1.05 -4.03
N ARG A 163 1.56 1.10 -5.21
CA ARG A 163 1.32 -0.07 -6.06
C ARG A 163 2.61 -0.73 -6.51
N LYS A 164 3.60 0.05 -6.94
CA LYS A 164 4.89 -0.48 -7.40
C LYS A 164 5.63 -1.27 -6.33
N ILE A 165 5.47 -0.90 -5.05
CA ILE A 165 6.03 -1.67 -3.92
C ILE A 165 5.44 -3.09 -3.90
N LEU A 166 4.11 -3.22 -3.98
CA LEU A 166 3.43 -4.52 -4.01
C LEU A 166 3.69 -5.29 -5.30
N ASP A 167 3.72 -4.61 -6.44
CA ASP A 167 3.94 -5.22 -7.75
C ASP A 167 5.40 -5.66 -7.98
N SER A 168 6.31 -5.34 -7.05
CA SER A 168 7.71 -5.75 -7.14
C SER A 168 7.87 -7.25 -6.87
N LYS A 169 8.92 -7.86 -7.43
CA LYS A 169 9.29 -9.26 -7.16
C LYS A 169 10.24 -9.40 -5.97
N ASP A 170 10.52 -8.29 -5.30
CA ASP A 170 11.47 -8.23 -4.21
C ASP A 170 10.82 -8.75 -2.93
N GLU A 171 11.64 -9.26 -2.00
CA GLU A 171 11.14 -9.54 -0.65
C GLU A 171 10.73 -8.23 0.02
N LEU A 172 9.51 -8.20 0.56
CA LEU A 172 8.97 -7.06 1.29
C LEU A 172 8.99 -7.37 2.79
N PRO A 173 10.09 -7.10 3.52
CA PRO A 173 10.15 -7.37 4.95
C PRO A 173 9.12 -6.53 5.71
N CYS A 174 8.52 -7.10 6.75
CA CYS A 174 7.63 -6.36 7.63
C CYS A 174 8.39 -5.23 8.35
N LEU A 175 7.78 -4.04 8.42
CA LEU A 175 8.31 -2.92 9.20
C LEU A 175 8.34 -3.23 10.70
N ARG A 176 7.43 -4.09 11.18
CA ARG A 176 7.41 -4.52 12.57
C ARG A 176 8.35 -5.70 12.77
N SER A 177 9.50 -5.46 13.39
CA SER A 177 10.29 -6.49 14.07
C SER A 177 9.99 -6.46 15.58
N ILE A 178 8.87 -7.04 16.02
CA ILE A 178 8.65 -7.28 17.46
C ILE A 178 8.53 -8.77 17.70
N LYS A 179 9.44 -9.28 18.54
CA LYS A 179 9.45 -10.67 19.04
C LYS A 179 8.08 -11.03 19.62
N LYS A 180 7.64 -12.25 19.32
CA LYS A 180 6.45 -12.91 19.84
C LYS A 180 6.18 -12.50 21.29
N SER A 181 5.01 -11.90 21.55
CA SER A 181 4.46 -11.84 22.90
C SER A 181 4.14 -13.27 23.31
N GLU A 182 4.92 -13.85 24.22
CA GLU A 182 4.57 -15.11 24.85
C GLU A 182 3.38 -14.88 25.78
N LYS A 183 2.23 -15.44 25.39
CA LYS A 183 1.01 -15.75 26.16
C LYS A 183 0.46 -14.67 27.10
#